data_AF-A0AAF3FQF2-F1
#
_entry.id   AF-A0AAF3FQF2-F1
#
_cell.length_a   1.000
_cell.length_b   1.000
_cell.length_c   1.000
_cell.angle_alpha   90.00
_cell.angle_beta   90.00
_cell.angle_gamma   90.00
#
_symmetry.space_group_name_H-M   'P 1'
#
loop_
_entity.id
_entity.type
_entity.pdbx_description
1 polymer ?
#
loop_
_entity_poly.entity_id
_entity_poly.type
_entity_poly.pdbx_seq_one_letter_code
_entity_poly.pdbx_strand_id
1 'polypeptide(L)'
;MGVCASTLSDEEKSVIKHQEFMNRQIEENIKKEAEIETTIIKLLLLGPGESGKSTVLKQMRIIHNNGFTEAERAARREAVWNNTIQSMHMLIAGLERVAYQIFEKNQIHVELIKKTVADKLDWEPIGEEMAHAIKCLWDDKGIKAAYERRSEFQLNDSAVYFFESIDRTSEEHYIPTVQDILMTRVATSGVQEIRYTYKNIEFRLFDVGGQKSERRKWIHCFDNVDALLFVVAISEYDQTMREDGTTVGD
;
A
#
# COMPACT_ATOMS: atom_id res chain seq x y z
N MET A 1 -3.06 14.49 -70.93
CA MET A 1 -3.43 13.86 -69.65
C MET A 1 -2.44 12.74 -69.39
N GLY A 2 -1.36 13.05 -68.67
CA GLY A 2 -0.29 12.09 -68.38
C GLY A 2 -0.56 11.38 -67.06
N VAL A 3 -0.82 10.08 -67.11
CA VAL A 3 -0.85 9.19 -65.95
C VAL A 3 0.59 8.74 -65.70
N CYS A 4 1.28 9.41 -64.78
CA CYS A 4 2.56 8.91 -64.25
C CYS A 4 2.27 7.74 -63.30
N ALA A 5 2.33 6.52 -63.81
CA ALA A 5 2.48 5.33 -62.99
C ALA A 5 3.97 5.17 -62.65
N SER A 6 4.40 5.74 -61.53
CA SER A 6 5.73 5.45 -60.98
C SER A 6 5.78 3.98 -60.54
N THR A 7 6.49 3.15 -61.31
CA THR A 7 6.82 1.77 -60.92
C THR A 7 7.75 1.79 -59.72
N LEU A 8 7.29 1.20 -58.60
CA LEU A 8 8.11 1.00 -57.40
C LEU A 8 9.41 0.25 -57.76
N SER A 9 10.53 0.75 -57.23
CA SER A 9 11.82 0.08 -57.28
C SER A 9 11.78 -1.27 -56.56
N ASP A 10 12.69 -2.18 -56.90
CA ASP A 10 12.74 -3.50 -56.27
C ASP A 10 13.12 -3.41 -54.78
N GLU A 11 13.85 -2.37 -54.40
CA GLU A 11 14.13 -2.03 -53.01
C GLU A 11 12.84 -1.65 -52.26
N GLU A 12 12.01 -0.76 -52.83
CA GLU A 12 10.69 -0.41 -52.26
C GLU A 12 9.76 -1.62 -52.16
N LYS A 13 9.73 -2.51 -53.17
CA LYS A 13 8.96 -3.76 -53.11
C LYS A 13 9.47 -4.70 -52.02
N SER A 14 10.78 -4.76 -51.81
CA SER A 14 11.37 -5.60 -50.76
C SER A 14 11.01 -5.09 -49.36
N VAL A 15 11.01 -3.76 -49.18
CA VAL A 15 10.60 -3.09 -47.94
C VAL A 15 9.12 -3.35 -47.66
N ILE A 16 8.24 -3.21 -48.66
CA ILE A 16 6.81 -3.50 -48.53
C ILE A 16 6.59 -4.96 -48.14
N LYS A 17 7.24 -5.91 -48.80
CA LYS A 17 7.14 -7.35 -48.45
C LYS A 17 7.62 -7.65 -47.03
N HIS A 18 8.71 -7.02 -46.59
CA HIS A 18 9.20 -7.17 -45.22
C HIS A 18 8.21 -6.60 -44.21
N GLN A 19 7.62 -5.44 -44.51
CA GLN A 19 6.61 -4.82 -43.65
C GLN A 19 5.31 -5.63 -43.59
N GLU A 20 4.84 -6.20 -44.70
CA GLU A 20 3.71 -7.12 -44.73
C GLU A 20 3.97 -8.39 -43.91
N PHE A 21 5.18 -8.93 -43.98
CA PHE A 21 5.59 -10.07 -43.17
C PHE A 21 5.59 -9.73 -41.67
N MET A 22 6.19 -8.58 -41.28
CA MET A 22 6.20 -8.12 -39.90
C MET A 22 4.79 -7.84 -39.37
N ASN A 23 3.94 -7.18 -40.16
CA ASN A 23 2.54 -6.91 -39.81
C ASN A 23 1.78 -8.21 -39.57
N ARG A 24 1.94 -9.20 -40.44
CA ARG A 24 1.30 -10.52 -40.26
C ARG A 24 1.75 -11.20 -38.97
N GLN A 25 3.04 -11.16 -38.64
CA GLN A 25 3.53 -11.72 -37.38
C GLN A 25 2.97 -10.99 -36.16
N ILE A 26 2.85 -9.67 -36.22
CA ILE A 26 2.25 -8.86 -35.15
C ILE A 26 0.77 -9.22 -34.98
N GLU A 27 0.01 -9.32 -36.07
CA GLU A 27 -1.42 -9.71 -36.03
C GLU A 27 -1.62 -11.11 -35.44
N GLU A 28 -0.77 -12.07 -35.82
CA GLU A 28 -0.79 -13.42 -35.24
C GLU A 28 -0.48 -13.43 -33.74
N ASN A 29 0.48 -12.61 -33.30
CA ASN A 29 0.82 -12.48 -31.88
C ASN A 29 -0.32 -11.83 -31.09
N ILE A 30 -0.91 -10.75 -31.61
CA ILE A 30 -2.07 -10.08 -31.00
C ILE A 30 -3.23 -11.05 -30.84
N LYS A 31 -3.51 -11.87 -31.87
CA LYS A 31 -4.59 -12.86 -31.79
C LYS A 31 -4.34 -13.92 -30.72
N LYS A 32 -3.11 -14.44 -30.64
CA LYS A 32 -2.72 -15.41 -29.60
C LYS A 32 -2.81 -14.81 -28.20
N GLU A 33 -2.34 -13.58 -28.01
CA GLU A 33 -2.44 -12.86 -26.74
C GLU A 33 -3.90 -12.63 -26.36
N ALA A 34 -4.76 -12.25 -27.31
CA ALA A 34 -6.19 -12.10 -27.07
C ALA A 34 -6.85 -13.42 -26.65
N GLU A 35 -6.50 -14.55 -27.29
CA GLU A 35 -6.99 -15.87 -26.89
C GLU A 35 -6.56 -16.24 -25.46
N ILE A 36 -5.29 -16.00 -25.10
CA ILE A 36 -4.79 -16.21 -23.73
C ILE A 36 -5.53 -15.31 -22.75
N GLU A 37 -5.74 -14.03 -23.07
CA GLU A 37 -6.40 -13.06 -22.21
C GLU A 37 -7.83 -13.46 -21.86
N THR A 38 -8.55 -14.18 -22.73
CA THR A 38 -9.89 -14.72 -22.43
C THR A 38 -9.89 -15.85 -21.40
N THR A 39 -8.74 -16.47 -21.14
CA THR A 39 -8.58 -17.55 -20.15
C THR A 39 -8.17 -17.04 -18.76
N ILE A 40 -7.77 -15.76 -18.68
CA ILE A 40 -7.31 -15.12 -17.45
C ILE A 40 -8.52 -14.63 -16.66
N ILE A 41 -8.61 -15.00 -15.38
CA ILE A 41 -9.63 -14.48 -14.48
C ILE A 41 -9.15 -13.17 -13.85
N LYS A 42 -9.91 -12.10 -14.06
CA LYS A 42 -9.65 -10.74 -13.58
C LYS A 42 -10.50 -10.43 -12.35
N LEU A 43 -9.84 -10.13 -11.24
CA LEU A 43 -10.44 -9.85 -9.96
C LEU A 43 -10.12 -8.40 -9.54
N LEU A 44 -11.12 -7.64 -9.12
CA LEU A 44 -10.95 -6.26 -8.63
C LEU A 44 -11.25 -6.17 -7.14
N LEU A 45 -10.28 -5.65 -6.36
CA LEU A 45 -10.46 -5.33 -4.95
C LEU A 45 -11.04 -3.93 -4.79
N LEU A 46 -12.21 -3.83 -4.17
CA LEU A 46 -12.85 -2.57 -3.80
C LEU A 46 -13.12 -2.49 -2.31
N GLY A 47 -13.38 -1.29 -1.83
CA GLY A 47 -13.66 -1.02 -0.42
C GLY A 47 -13.13 0.34 0.03
N PRO A 48 -13.61 0.86 1.17
CA PRO A 48 -13.15 2.12 1.75
C PRO A 48 -11.63 2.19 1.95
N GLY A 49 -11.08 3.38 2.20
CA GLY A 49 -9.69 3.49 2.67
C GLY A 49 -9.47 2.61 3.90
N GLU A 50 -8.27 2.06 4.07
CA GLU A 50 -7.87 1.30 5.28
C GLU A 50 -8.58 -0.04 5.54
N SER A 51 -9.64 -0.37 4.79
CA SER A 51 -10.37 -1.67 4.84
C SER A 51 -9.54 -2.97 4.69
N GLY A 52 -8.26 -2.92 4.34
CA GLY A 52 -7.41 -4.10 4.22
C GLY A 52 -7.23 -4.68 2.81
N LYS A 53 -7.71 -4.01 1.75
CA LYS A 53 -7.51 -4.44 0.34
C LYS A 53 -6.05 -4.76 0.00
N SER A 54 -5.14 -3.83 0.28
CA SER A 54 -3.72 -4.02 0.00
C SER A 54 -3.12 -5.14 0.83
N THR A 55 -3.68 -5.44 2.01
CA THR A 55 -3.31 -6.61 2.82
C THR A 55 -3.72 -7.90 2.13
N VAL A 56 -4.92 -7.98 1.57
CA VAL A 56 -5.37 -9.11 0.73
C VAL A 56 -4.44 -9.31 -0.47
N LEU A 57 -4.10 -8.23 -1.18
CA LEU A 57 -3.16 -8.28 -2.31
C LEU A 57 -1.78 -8.79 -1.89
N LYS A 58 -1.23 -8.27 -0.78
CA LYS A 58 0.07 -8.72 -0.22
C LYS A 58 0.02 -10.21 0.15
N GLN A 59 -1.08 -10.70 0.73
CA GLN A 59 -1.26 -12.12 1.07
C GLN A 59 -1.26 -13.01 -0.19
N MET A 60 -1.99 -12.61 -1.22
CA MET A 60 -2.00 -13.35 -2.50
C MET A 60 -0.61 -13.44 -3.12
N ARG A 61 0.18 -12.37 -3.01
CA ARG A 61 1.58 -12.36 -3.44
C ARG A 61 2.45 -13.33 -2.61
N ILE A 62 2.27 -13.38 -1.30
CA ILE A 62 2.99 -14.30 -0.40
C ILE A 62 2.67 -15.76 -0.74
N ILE A 63 1.40 -16.07 -0.94
CA ILE A 63 0.93 -17.45 -1.13
C ILE A 63 1.24 -17.95 -2.56
N HIS A 64 1.11 -17.10 -3.57
CA HIS A 64 1.10 -17.54 -4.98
C HIS A 64 2.20 -16.93 -5.86
N ASN A 65 3.00 -15.98 -5.37
CA ASN A 65 4.01 -15.28 -6.18
C ASN A 65 5.33 -15.06 -5.42
N ASN A 66 5.82 -16.12 -4.75
CA ASN A 66 7.12 -16.17 -4.05
C ASN A 66 7.36 -15.05 -3.01
N GLY A 67 6.31 -14.35 -2.56
CA GLY A 67 6.40 -13.30 -1.54
C GLY A 67 7.27 -12.10 -1.94
N PHE A 68 8.04 -11.61 -0.97
CA PHE A 68 8.85 -10.39 -1.09
C PHE A 68 10.33 -10.71 -0.98
N THR A 69 11.11 -10.24 -1.95
CA THR A 69 12.58 -10.34 -1.93
C THR A 69 13.16 -9.49 -0.81
N GLU A 70 14.35 -9.82 -0.32
CA GLU A 70 15.02 -9.05 0.73
C GLU A 70 15.18 -7.57 0.38
N ALA A 71 15.52 -7.26 -0.87
CA ALA A 71 15.62 -5.88 -1.36
C ALA A 71 14.29 -5.12 -1.26
N GLU A 72 13.17 -5.77 -1.62
CA GLU A 72 11.84 -5.17 -1.48
C GLU A 72 11.44 -5.00 -0.01
N ARG A 73 11.83 -5.93 0.86
CA ARG A 73 11.59 -5.80 2.31
C ARG A 73 12.40 -4.64 2.88
N ALA A 74 13.68 -4.54 2.52
CA ALA A 74 14.56 -3.45 2.94
C ALA A 74 14.03 -2.08 2.51
N ALA A 75 13.44 -1.97 1.31
CA ALA A 75 12.80 -0.75 0.83
C ALA A 75 11.55 -0.32 1.64
N ARG A 76 11.00 -1.19 2.51
CA ARG A 76 9.87 -0.86 3.40
C ARG A 76 10.28 -0.40 4.78
N ARG A 77 11.57 -0.39 5.09
CA ARG A 77 12.11 -0.04 6.41
C ARG A 77 11.66 1.35 6.86
N GLU A 78 11.80 2.34 5.98
CA GLU A 78 11.39 3.73 6.24
C GLU A 78 9.90 3.85 6.57
N ALA A 79 9.06 3.12 5.83
CA ALA A 79 7.62 3.14 6.04
C ALA A 79 7.22 2.54 7.41
N VAL A 80 7.91 1.48 7.85
CA VAL A 80 7.74 0.91 9.20
C VAL A 80 8.03 1.98 10.27
N TRP A 81 9.17 2.65 10.15
CA TRP A 81 9.60 3.65 11.13
C TRP A 81 8.65 4.85 11.17
N ASN A 82 8.27 5.37 10.00
CA ASN A 82 7.32 6.45 9.87
C ASN A 82 5.97 6.07 10.50
N ASN A 83 5.43 4.90 10.19
CA ASN A 83 4.19 4.42 10.80
C ASN A 83 4.28 4.34 12.33
N THR A 84 5.41 3.92 12.87
CA THR A 84 5.63 3.80 14.31
C THR A 84 5.64 5.17 14.98
N ILE A 85 6.45 6.10 14.49
CA ILE A 85 6.60 7.46 15.05
C ILE A 85 5.29 8.23 14.92
N GLN A 86 4.63 8.17 13.76
CA GLN A 86 3.34 8.83 13.55
C GLN A 86 2.26 8.25 14.47
N SER A 87 2.23 6.93 14.68
CA SER A 87 1.26 6.33 15.59
C SER A 87 1.46 6.81 17.03
N MET A 88 2.71 6.93 17.49
CA MET A 88 2.99 7.48 18.82
C MET A 88 2.60 8.96 18.92
N HIS A 89 2.89 9.75 17.88
CA HIS A 89 2.46 11.15 17.80
C HIS A 89 0.94 11.30 17.86
N MET A 90 0.18 10.43 17.18
CA MET A 90 -1.28 10.42 17.25
C MET A 90 -1.80 10.09 18.66
N LEU A 91 -1.15 9.16 19.38
CA LEU A 91 -1.49 8.88 20.78
C LEU A 91 -1.20 10.07 21.70
N ILE A 92 -0.08 10.77 21.50
CA ILE A 92 0.24 12.01 22.22
C ILE A 92 -0.83 13.06 21.97
N ALA A 93 -1.26 13.27 20.72
CA ALA A 93 -2.35 14.20 20.40
C ALA A 93 -3.69 13.74 20.99
N GLY A 94 -3.92 12.43 21.09
CA GLY A 94 -5.08 11.82 21.74
C GLY A 94 -5.19 12.12 23.24
N LEU A 95 -4.10 12.53 23.89
CA LEU A 95 -4.11 12.90 25.31
C LEU A 95 -5.08 14.03 25.62
N GLU A 96 -5.31 14.96 24.69
CA GLU A 96 -6.28 16.05 24.86
C GLU A 96 -7.71 15.54 25.08
N ARG A 97 -8.02 14.32 24.61
CA ARG A 97 -9.34 13.69 24.78
C ARG A 97 -9.46 12.94 26.10
N VAL A 98 -8.37 12.65 26.80
CA VAL A 98 -8.37 11.91 28.07
C VAL A 98 -8.01 12.82 29.24
N ALA A 99 -8.64 12.59 30.40
CA ALA A 99 -8.30 13.28 31.64
C ALA A 99 -7.04 12.67 32.30
N TYR A 100 -5.99 12.45 31.51
CA TYR A 100 -4.71 11.90 31.97
C TYR A 100 -3.56 12.83 31.61
N GLN A 101 -2.61 12.95 32.52
CA GLN A 101 -1.34 13.64 32.29
C GLN A 101 -0.24 12.60 32.06
N ILE A 102 0.65 12.89 31.13
CA ILE A 102 1.91 12.14 30.96
C ILE A 102 2.80 12.37 32.19
N PHE A 103 3.54 11.34 32.60
CA PHE A 103 4.52 11.49 33.67
C PHE A 103 5.58 12.53 33.32
N GLU A 104 5.95 13.39 34.26
CA GLU A 104 6.93 14.47 34.04
C GLU A 104 8.24 13.98 33.42
N LYS A 105 8.74 12.81 33.87
CA LYS A 105 9.94 12.15 33.32
C LYS A 105 9.84 11.83 31.82
N ASN A 106 8.62 11.63 31.30
CA ASN A 106 8.36 11.27 29.92
C ASN A 106 8.14 12.49 29.01
N GLN A 107 8.11 13.72 29.56
CA GLN A 107 7.91 14.94 28.76
C GLN A 107 9.03 15.15 27.73
N ILE A 108 10.27 14.78 28.08
CA ILE A 108 11.39 14.82 27.12
C ILE A 108 11.16 13.92 25.90
N HIS A 109 10.53 12.74 26.11
CA HIS A 109 10.19 11.82 25.04
C HIS A 109 9.04 12.35 24.18
N VAL A 110 8.06 13.02 24.78
CA VAL A 110 6.98 13.70 24.05
C VAL A 110 7.54 14.75 23.08
N GLU A 111 8.43 15.60 23.59
CA GLU A 111 9.04 16.67 22.79
C GLU A 111 9.93 16.10 21.67
N LEU A 112 10.63 14.99 21.92
CA LEU A 112 11.38 14.28 20.88
C LEU A 112 10.46 13.82 19.73
N ILE A 113 9.36 13.12 20.02
CA ILE A 113 8.40 12.65 19.01
C ILE A 113 7.82 13.83 18.21
N LYS A 114 7.36 14.87 18.91
CA LYS A 114 6.78 16.07 18.28
C LYS A 114 7.78 16.76 17.36
N LYS A 115 9.02 16.94 17.82
CA LYS A 115 10.08 17.55 17.03
C LYS A 115 10.39 16.74 15.78
N THR A 116 10.55 15.42 15.90
CA THR A 116 10.81 14.54 14.74
C THR A 116 9.71 14.65 13.68
N VAL A 117 8.45 14.69 14.09
CA VAL A 117 7.32 14.85 13.16
C VAL A 117 7.28 16.25 12.54
N ALA A 118 7.54 17.29 13.32
CA ALA A 118 7.51 18.69 12.87
C ALA A 118 8.62 19.01 11.88
N ASP A 119 9.83 18.54 12.14
CA ASP A 119 11.00 18.80 11.31
C ASP A 119 10.95 18.04 9.98
N LYS A 120 9.99 17.10 9.82
CA LYS A 120 9.89 16.18 8.69
C LYS A 120 11.26 15.56 8.35
N LEU A 121 12.08 15.32 9.37
CA LEU A 121 13.42 14.78 9.20
C LEU A 121 13.28 13.52 8.37
N ASP A 122 13.83 13.57 7.15
CA ASP A 122 13.82 12.44 6.24
C ASP A 122 14.39 11.26 7.02
N TRP A 123 13.55 10.25 7.13
CA TRP A 123 13.45 9.33 8.26
C TRP A 123 14.72 8.53 8.45
N GLU A 124 15.63 9.08 9.25
CA GLU A 124 16.79 8.36 9.76
C GLU A 124 16.33 7.09 10.49
N PRO A 125 17.19 6.06 10.58
CA PRO A 125 16.90 4.89 11.39
C PRO A 125 16.37 5.27 12.77
N ILE A 126 15.39 4.51 13.26
CA ILE A 126 15.00 4.59 14.67
C ILE A 126 16.26 4.21 15.47
N GLY A 127 16.99 5.23 15.91
CA GLY A 127 18.14 5.07 16.78
C GLY A 127 17.68 4.65 18.18
N GLU A 128 18.66 4.28 19.00
CA GLU A 128 18.43 3.82 20.37
C GLU A 128 17.64 4.83 21.21
N GLU A 129 17.89 6.14 21.03
CA GLU A 129 17.15 7.21 21.72
C GLU A 129 15.66 7.20 21.40
N MET A 130 15.30 7.08 20.12
CA MET A 130 13.91 7.06 19.66
C MET A 130 13.20 5.77 20.10
N ALA A 131 13.89 4.63 20.01
CA ALA A 131 13.36 3.35 20.48
C ALA A 131 13.06 3.39 21.99
N HIS A 132 13.99 3.92 22.79
CA HIS A 132 13.80 4.11 24.22
C HIS A 132 12.62 5.06 24.53
N ALA A 133 12.51 6.18 23.81
CA ALA A 133 11.40 7.11 23.97
C ALA A 133 10.04 6.44 23.70
N ILE A 134 9.93 5.67 22.62
CA ILE A 134 8.70 4.93 22.27
C ILE A 134 8.34 3.93 23.36
N LYS A 135 9.32 3.20 23.92
CA LYS A 135 9.08 2.27 25.04
C LYS A 135 8.56 2.98 26.28
N CYS A 136 9.25 4.04 26.73
CA CYS A 136 8.88 4.78 27.92
C CYS A 136 7.48 5.41 27.80
N LEU A 137 7.13 5.88 26.60
CA LEU A 137 5.79 6.39 26.31
C LEU A 137 4.76 5.28 26.23
N TRP A 138 5.05 4.15 25.59
CA TRP A 138 4.10 3.04 25.50
C TRP A 138 3.76 2.45 26.87
N ASP A 139 4.69 2.50 27.83
CA ASP A 139 4.43 2.13 29.22
C ASP A 139 3.74 3.20 30.08
N ASP A 140 3.58 4.43 29.56
CA ASP A 140 2.93 5.53 30.26
C ASP A 140 1.40 5.29 30.38
N LYS A 141 0.84 5.56 31.57
CA LYS A 141 -0.59 5.37 31.83
C LYS A 141 -1.46 6.32 31.00
N GLY A 142 -0.99 7.53 30.71
CA GLY A 142 -1.71 8.48 29.87
C GLY A 142 -1.77 8.01 28.42
N ILE A 143 -0.67 7.47 27.89
CA ILE A 143 -0.64 6.90 26.54
C ILE A 143 -1.53 5.66 26.45
N LYS A 144 -1.48 4.75 27.44
CA LYS A 144 -2.41 3.60 27.51
C LYS A 144 -3.86 4.06 27.58
N ALA A 145 -4.18 5.07 28.38
CA ALA A 145 -5.52 5.63 28.45
C ALA A 145 -5.99 6.26 27.12
N ALA A 146 -5.09 6.94 26.40
CA ALA A 146 -5.39 7.46 25.06
C ALA A 146 -5.66 6.32 24.07
N TYR A 147 -4.89 5.23 24.13
CA TYR A 147 -5.08 4.04 23.28
C TYR A 147 -6.43 3.34 23.52
N GLU A 148 -6.92 3.30 24.75
CA GLU A 148 -8.26 2.74 25.05
C GLU A 148 -9.39 3.54 24.38
N ARG A 149 -9.16 4.83 24.08
CA ARG A 149 -10.11 5.72 23.39
C ARG A 149 -9.69 6.00 21.95
N ARG A 150 -8.91 5.10 21.35
CA ARG A 150 -8.37 5.26 20.00
C ARG A 150 -9.43 5.45 18.91
N SER A 151 -10.68 4.99 19.10
CA SER A 151 -11.75 5.20 18.10
C SER A 151 -12.22 6.65 18.02
N GLU A 152 -11.89 7.50 19.01
CA GLU A 152 -12.23 8.92 19.00
C GLU A 152 -11.27 9.78 18.16
N PHE A 153 -10.22 9.15 17.61
CA PHE A 153 -9.24 9.79 16.74
C PHE A 153 -8.66 8.79 15.73
N GLN A 154 -7.82 9.28 14.83
CA GLN A 154 -7.28 8.46 13.75
C GLN A 154 -5.97 7.81 14.22
N LEU A 155 -6.00 6.53 14.57
CA LEU A 155 -4.83 5.73 14.91
C LEU A 155 -4.69 4.57 13.92
N ASN A 156 -3.46 4.26 13.51
CA ASN A 156 -3.21 3.09 12.67
C ASN A 156 -3.37 1.80 13.49
N ASP A 157 -4.14 0.83 12.98
CA ASP A 157 -4.36 -0.47 13.61
C ASP A 157 -3.07 -1.23 13.95
N SER A 158 -2.00 -0.99 13.17
CA SER A 158 -0.69 -1.62 13.39
C SER A 158 0.16 -0.99 14.51
N ALA A 159 -0.32 0.07 15.18
CA ALA A 159 0.44 0.81 16.18
C ALA A 159 1.04 -0.09 17.27
N VAL A 160 0.22 -0.93 17.90
CA VAL A 160 0.66 -1.82 18.99
C VAL A 160 1.72 -2.80 18.53
N TYR A 161 1.51 -3.43 17.36
CA TYR A 161 2.46 -4.37 16.79
C TYR A 161 3.85 -3.75 16.64
N PHE A 162 3.95 -2.50 16.17
CA PHE A 162 5.23 -1.83 16.03
C PHE A 162 5.82 -1.32 17.34
N PHE A 163 5.01 -0.88 18.31
CA PHE A 163 5.52 -0.52 19.63
C PHE A 163 6.09 -1.72 20.38
N GLU A 164 5.42 -2.88 20.31
CA GLU A 164 5.88 -4.12 20.92
C GLU A 164 7.11 -4.71 20.20
N SER A 165 7.27 -4.40 18.91
CA SER A 165 8.40 -4.85 18.10
C SER A 165 9.57 -3.85 18.07
N ILE A 166 9.50 -2.77 18.87
CA ILE A 166 10.39 -1.61 18.71
C ILE A 166 11.87 -2.00 18.78
N ASP A 167 12.23 -2.88 19.73
CA ASP A 167 13.59 -3.41 19.89
C ASP A 167 14.17 -3.95 18.59
N ARG A 168 13.44 -4.88 17.97
CA ARG A 168 13.82 -5.49 16.70
C ARG A 168 13.88 -4.46 15.58
N THR A 169 12.89 -3.55 15.53
CA THR A 169 12.79 -2.57 14.42
C THR A 169 13.82 -1.44 14.51
N SER A 170 14.47 -1.26 15.67
CA SER A 170 15.54 -0.28 15.90
C SER A 170 16.96 -0.82 15.71
N GLU A 171 17.12 -2.11 15.39
CA GLU A 171 18.45 -2.68 15.13
C GLU A 171 19.09 -2.07 13.88
N GLU A 172 20.42 -1.84 13.92
CA GLU A 172 21.19 -1.19 12.84
C GLU A 172 21.01 -1.86 11.46
N HIS A 173 20.88 -3.19 11.46
CA HIS A 173 20.73 -3.99 10.24
C HIS A 173 19.32 -4.58 10.09
N TYR A 174 18.31 -3.98 10.75
CA TYR A 174 16.93 -4.43 10.68
C TYR A 174 16.43 -4.55 9.23
N ILE A 175 15.95 -5.72 8.83
CA ILE A 175 15.23 -5.92 7.57
C ILE A 175 13.80 -6.30 7.91
N PRO A 176 12.79 -5.53 7.45
CA PRO A 176 11.39 -5.86 7.69
C PRO A 176 11.05 -7.30 7.37
N THR A 177 10.34 -7.96 8.28
CA THR A 177 9.77 -9.28 8.06
C THR A 177 8.57 -9.20 7.12
N VAL A 178 8.10 -10.36 6.65
CA VAL A 178 6.83 -10.42 5.89
C VAL A 178 5.66 -9.89 6.74
N GLN A 179 5.67 -10.16 8.05
CA GLN A 179 4.68 -9.62 8.97
C GLN A 179 4.76 -8.09 9.06
N ASP A 180 5.97 -7.53 9.14
CA ASP A 180 6.13 -6.07 9.12
C ASP A 180 5.52 -5.48 7.85
N ILE A 181 5.77 -6.07 6.68
CA ILE A 181 5.20 -5.59 5.41
C ILE A 181 3.68 -5.65 5.41
N LEU A 182 3.08 -6.69 5.97
CA LEU A 182 1.62 -6.81 6.10
C LEU A 182 1.05 -5.72 7.00
N MET A 183 1.72 -5.44 8.13
CA MET A 183 1.31 -4.44 9.12
C MET A 183 1.62 -3.00 8.69
N THR A 184 2.62 -2.78 7.84
CA THR A 184 2.97 -1.44 7.36
C THR A 184 1.87 -0.88 6.46
N ARG A 185 1.38 0.28 6.87
CA ARG A 185 0.47 1.13 6.11
C ARG A 185 1.26 1.99 5.14
N VAL A 186 1.03 1.74 3.86
CA VAL A 186 1.44 2.59 2.74
C VAL A 186 0.18 2.96 1.98
N ALA A 187 -0.07 4.26 1.80
CA ALA A 187 -1.22 4.69 1.01
C ALA A 187 -1.05 4.22 -0.44
N THR A 188 -1.97 3.38 -0.92
CA THR A 188 -1.96 2.91 -2.30
C THR A 188 -2.30 4.07 -3.23
N SER A 189 -1.36 4.41 -4.10
CA SER A 189 -1.55 5.35 -5.19
C SER A 189 -1.67 4.59 -6.52
N GLY A 190 -2.65 4.96 -7.33
CA GLY A 190 -2.88 4.34 -8.62
C GLY A 190 -3.44 2.91 -8.51
N VAL A 191 -3.02 2.07 -9.46
CA VAL A 191 -3.51 0.71 -9.65
C VAL A 191 -2.33 -0.24 -9.46
N GLN A 192 -2.47 -1.21 -8.56
CA GLN A 192 -1.49 -2.26 -8.37
C GLN A 192 -2.06 -3.56 -8.92
N GLU A 193 -1.27 -4.28 -9.72
CA GLU A 193 -1.65 -5.56 -10.31
C GLU A 193 -0.71 -6.65 -9.79
N ILE A 194 -1.27 -7.80 -9.42
CA ILE A 194 -0.50 -9.04 -9.27
C ILE A 194 -1.04 -10.09 -10.22
N ARG A 195 -0.13 -10.92 -10.75
CA ARG A 195 -0.46 -12.10 -11.54
C ARG A 195 -0.05 -13.34 -10.78
N TYR A 196 -0.90 -14.35 -10.78
CA TYR A 196 -0.57 -15.64 -10.21
C TYR A 196 -1.35 -16.77 -10.87
N THR A 197 -0.82 -17.98 -10.77
CA THR A 197 -1.47 -19.18 -11.30
C THR A 197 -1.92 -20.07 -10.15
N TYR A 198 -3.18 -20.48 -10.16
CA TYR A 198 -3.74 -21.41 -9.19
C TYR A 198 -4.56 -22.49 -9.90
N LYS A 199 -4.23 -23.76 -9.66
CA LYS A 199 -4.87 -24.92 -10.31
C LYS A 199 -4.92 -24.80 -11.86
N ASN A 200 -3.81 -24.38 -12.47
CA ASN A 200 -3.68 -24.14 -13.91
C ASN A 200 -4.58 -23.04 -14.49
N ILE A 201 -5.13 -22.17 -13.64
CA ILE A 201 -5.89 -20.98 -14.04
C ILE A 201 -5.04 -19.76 -13.71
N GLU A 202 -4.89 -18.84 -14.66
CA GLU A 202 -4.21 -17.56 -14.46
C GLU A 202 -5.19 -16.54 -13.88
N PHE A 203 -4.74 -15.85 -12.83
CA PHE A 203 -5.48 -14.79 -12.16
C PHE A 203 -4.72 -13.47 -12.26
N ARG A 204 -5.46 -12.39 -12.51
CA ARG A 204 -5.00 -11.01 -12.33
C ARG A 204 -5.83 -10.36 -11.23
N LEU A 205 -5.17 -9.94 -10.16
CA LEU A 205 -5.82 -9.25 -9.04
C LEU A 205 -5.37 -7.79 -9.02
N PHE A 206 -6.35 -6.89 -9.08
CA PHE A 206 -6.14 -5.44 -9.10
C PHE A 206 -6.52 -4.83 -7.74
N ASP A 207 -5.62 -4.06 -7.14
CA ASP A 207 -5.88 -3.21 -5.98
C ASP A 207 -5.88 -1.75 -6.42
N VAL A 208 -6.94 -1.03 -6.03
CA VAL A 208 -7.11 0.39 -6.30
C VAL A 208 -7.22 1.17 -4.99
N GLY A 209 -6.65 2.37 -4.97
CA GLY A 209 -6.71 3.24 -3.79
C GLY A 209 -8.16 3.48 -3.34
N GLY A 210 -8.44 3.24 -2.05
CA GLY A 210 -9.79 3.37 -1.47
C GLY A 210 -10.22 4.79 -1.10
N GLN A 211 -9.27 5.72 -1.02
CA GLN A 211 -9.48 7.12 -0.67
C GLN A 211 -10.31 7.84 -1.74
N LYS A 212 -11.17 8.80 -1.35
CA LYS A 212 -12.03 9.58 -2.25
C LYS A 212 -11.24 10.18 -3.43
N SER A 213 -10.01 10.63 -3.19
CA SER A 213 -9.11 11.17 -4.22
C SER A 213 -8.74 10.15 -5.31
N GLU A 214 -8.64 8.87 -4.95
CA GLU A 214 -8.25 7.78 -5.83
C GLU A 214 -9.44 7.13 -6.55
N ARG A 215 -10.69 7.30 -6.06
CA ARG A 215 -11.90 6.67 -6.64
C ARG A 215 -12.13 7.00 -8.10
N ARG A 216 -11.71 8.19 -8.57
CA ARG A 216 -11.80 8.57 -9.98
C ARG A 216 -10.99 7.65 -10.91
N LYS A 217 -9.96 6.97 -10.39
CA LYS A 217 -9.11 6.04 -11.15
C LYS A 217 -9.75 4.66 -11.31
N TRP A 218 -10.76 4.33 -10.49
CA TRP A 218 -11.38 3.00 -10.52
C TRP A 218 -11.98 2.68 -11.88
N ILE A 219 -12.52 3.68 -12.59
CA ILE A 219 -13.15 3.49 -13.91
C ILE A 219 -12.22 2.80 -14.92
N HIS A 220 -10.90 3.03 -14.81
CA HIS A 220 -9.90 2.42 -15.69
C HIS A 220 -9.64 0.93 -15.38
N CYS A 221 -10.11 0.45 -14.23
CA CYS A 221 -9.90 -0.92 -13.75
C CYS A 221 -11.17 -1.77 -13.82
N PHE A 222 -12.32 -1.16 -14.14
CA PHE A 222 -13.61 -1.85 -14.23
C PHE A 222 -13.86 -2.52 -15.58
N ASP A 223 -13.08 -2.19 -16.60
CA ASP A 223 -13.33 -2.76 -17.92
C ASP A 223 -12.90 -4.23 -17.95
N ASN A 224 -13.85 -5.11 -18.28
CA ASN A 224 -13.66 -6.56 -18.39
C ASN A 224 -13.11 -7.26 -17.12
N VAL A 225 -13.64 -6.93 -15.94
CA VAL A 225 -13.40 -7.73 -14.71
C VAL A 225 -14.41 -8.86 -14.59
N ASP A 226 -13.95 -10.04 -14.19
CA ASP A 226 -14.80 -11.23 -14.03
C ASP A 226 -15.50 -11.26 -12.67
N ALA A 227 -14.84 -10.75 -11.62
CA ALA A 227 -15.43 -10.65 -10.29
C ALA A 227 -14.88 -9.48 -9.48
N LEU A 228 -15.70 -9.06 -8.52
CA LEU A 228 -15.42 -7.98 -7.58
C LEU A 228 -15.34 -8.54 -6.17
N LEU A 229 -14.25 -8.22 -5.48
CA LEU A 229 -14.01 -8.56 -4.09
C LEU A 229 -14.12 -7.28 -3.26
N PHE A 230 -15.24 -7.11 -2.56
CA PHE A 230 -15.47 -5.94 -1.72
C PHE A 230 -15.00 -6.21 -0.29
N VAL A 231 -14.08 -5.40 0.21
CA VAL A 231 -13.46 -5.55 1.54
C VAL A 231 -13.97 -4.47 2.49
N VAL A 232 -14.39 -4.90 3.68
CA VAL A 232 -14.96 -4.04 4.72
C VAL A 232 -14.23 -4.28 6.03
N ALA A 233 -13.84 -3.20 6.71
CA ALA A 233 -13.30 -3.27 8.08
C ALA A 233 -14.46 -3.25 9.09
N ILE A 234 -14.72 -4.40 9.71
CA ILE A 234 -15.78 -4.54 10.72
C ILE A 234 -15.43 -3.75 11.99
N SER A 235 -14.14 -3.52 12.25
CA SER A 235 -13.62 -2.79 13.41
C SER A 235 -13.76 -1.27 13.32
N GLU A 236 -14.17 -0.72 12.18
CA GLU A 236 -14.27 0.74 11.96
C GLU A 236 -15.69 1.29 12.23
N TYR A 237 -16.62 0.48 12.75
CA TYR A 237 -18.01 0.88 12.97
C TYR A 237 -18.19 2.06 13.94
N ASP A 238 -17.24 2.28 14.85
CA ASP A 238 -17.22 3.37 15.82
C ASP A 238 -16.23 4.50 15.45
N GLN A 239 -15.71 4.48 14.22
CA GLN A 239 -14.72 5.43 13.73
C GLN A 239 -15.30 6.36 12.66
N THR A 240 -14.78 7.59 12.62
CA THR A 240 -15.06 8.53 11.54
C THR A 240 -14.05 8.39 10.40
N MET A 241 -14.46 8.72 9.18
CA MET A 241 -13.57 8.72 8.02
C MET A 241 -12.51 9.82 8.16
N ARG A 242 -11.24 9.46 7.94
CA ARG A 242 -10.11 10.42 7.99
C ARG A 242 -10.26 11.64 7.09
N GLU A 243 -11.00 11.53 5.99
CA GLU A 243 -11.10 12.55 4.94
C GLU A 243 -12.05 13.71 5.29
N ASP A 244 -13.03 13.49 6.17
CA ASP A 244 -14.00 14.51 6.56
C ASP A 244 -14.25 14.58 8.08
N GLY A 245 -13.71 13.63 8.85
CA GLY A 245 -13.79 13.58 10.31
C GLY A 245 -15.21 13.46 10.87
N THR A 246 -16.21 13.20 10.02
CA THR A 246 -17.64 13.30 10.37
C THR A 246 -18.47 12.13 9.86
N THR A 247 -18.12 11.55 8.73
CA THR A 247 -18.80 10.38 8.18
C THR A 247 -18.40 9.13 8.97
N VAL A 248 -19.34 8.37 9.53
CA VAL A 248 -19.08 7.06 10.14
C VAL A 248 -19.05 6.00 9.04
N GLY A 249 -18.14 5.02 9.14
CA GLY A 249 -18.02 3.95 8.15
C GLY A 249 -19.21 2.99 8.16
N ASP A 250 -20.20 3.23 7.31
CA ASP A 250 -21.25 2.27 6.92
C ASP A 250 -20.88 1.51 5.64
#